data_AF-A0A6I9PU35-F1
#
_entry.id   AF-A0A6I9PU35-F1
#
_cell.length_a   1.000
_cell.length_b   1.000
_cell.length_c   1.000
_cell.angle_alpha   90.00
_cell.angle_beta   90.00
_cell.angle_gamma   90.00
#
_symmetry.space_group_name_H-M   'P 1'
#
loop_
_entity.id
_entity.type
_entity.pdbx_description
1 polymer ?
#
loop_
_entity_poly.entity_id
_entity_poly.type
_entity_poly.pdbx_seq_one_letter_code
_entity_poly.pdbx_strand_id
1 'polypeptide(L)'
;VTKILLCAAQASHQLVPPEVIEPVIMTIANNFVTDRNSGEVMTVGINAIREVAARCPLALTEDLLQDLVQYKMHKDKNVMMSAKGLIQLFRSLNPHMLHKRDRVSK
;
A
#
# COMPACT_ATOMS: atom_id res chain seq x y z
N VAL A 1 5.35 -14.87 -10.68
CA VAL A 1 5.11 -14.09 -9.45
C VAL A 1 4.22 -12.88 -9.71
N THR A 2 4.56 -11.96 -10.63
CA THR A 2 3.75 -10.77 -10.96
C THR A 2 2.32 -11.08 -11.42
N LYS A 3 2.12 -12.19 -12.17
CA LYS A 3 0.79 -12.63 -12.64
C LYS A 3 -0.14 -13.12 -11.51
N ILE A 4 0.41 -13.61 -10.39
CA ILE A 4 -0.37 -14.09 -9.24
C ILE A 4 -0.96 -12.90 -8.48
N LEU A 5 -0.16 -11.86 -8.28
CA LEU A 5 -0.62 -10.60 -7.68
C LEU A 5 -1.69 -9.92 -8.54
N LEU A 6 -1.56 -10.00 -9.87
CA LEU A 6 -2.55 -9.47 -10.83
C LEU A 6 -3.88 -10.23 -10.75
N CYS A 7 -3.85 -11.56 -10.64
CA CYS A 7 -5.07 -12.38 -10.49
C CYS A 7 -5.75 -12.12 -9.13
N ALA A 8 -4.98 -11.98 -8.05
CA ALA A 8 -5.50 -11.63 -6.73
C ALA A 8 -6.17 -10.24 -6.74
N ALA A 9 -5.52 -9.24 -7.36
CA ALA A 9 -6.08 -7.90 -7.51
C ALA A 9 -7.32 -7.85 -8.42
N GLN A 10 -7.44 -8.73 -9.42
CA GLN A 10 -8.64 -8.84 -10.27
C GLN A 10 -9.79 -9.58 -9.56
N ALA A 11 -9.49 -10.47 -8.62
CA ALA A 11 -10.49 -11.14 -7.79
C ALA A 11 -11.04 -10.23 -6.68
N SER A 12 -10.27 -9.22 -6.24
CA SER A 12 -10.71 -8.19 -5.29
C SER A 12 -11.76 -7.26 -5.92
N HIS A 13 -13.03 -7.44 -5.57
CA HIS A 13 -14.12 -6.51 -5.87
C HIS A 13 -14.96 -6.21 -4.63
N GLN A 14 -15.86 -5.23 -4.69
CA GLN A 14 -16.65 -4.75 -3.55
C GLN A 14 -17.49 -5.81 -2.81
N LEU A 15 -17.65 -7.03 -3.34
CA LEU A 15 -18.36 -8.12 -2.65
C LEU A 15 -17.40 -9.15 -2.03
N VAL A 16 -16.08 -8.96 -2.17
CA VAL A 16 -15.09 -9.79 -1.46
C VAL A 16 -14.86 -9.19 -0.08
N PRO A 17 -15.03 -9.99 1.00
CA PRO A 17 -14.82 -9.50 2.34
C PRO A 17 -13.37 -9.04 2.56
N PRO A 18 -13.14 -7.83 3.11
CA PRO A 18 -11.80 -7.29 3.35
C PRO A 18 -10.86 -8.23 4.11
N GLU A 19 -11.40 -9.02 5.04
CA GLU A 19 -10.69 -9.99 5.86
C GLU A 19 -9.98 -11.10 5.05
N VAL A 20 -10.40 -11.35 3.80
CA VAL A 20 -9.74 -12.31 2.90
C VAL A 20 -8.55 -11.66 2.17
N ILE A 21 -8.62 -10.35 1.93
CA ILE A 21 -7.60 -9.60 1.19
C ILE A 21 -6.49 -9.08 2.12
N GLU A 22 -6.82 -8.79 3.37
CA GLU A 22 -5.88 -8.31 4.38
C GLU A 22 -4.64 -9.23 4.53
N PRO A 23 -4.75 -10.57 4.63
CA PRO A 23 -3.58 -11.45 4.71
C PRO A 23 -2.68 -11.37 3.47
N VAL A 24 -3.25 -11.09 2.29
CA VAL A 24 -2.49 -10.93 1.05
C VAL A 24 -1.67 -9.65 1.10
N ILE A 25 -2.28 -8.54 1.50
CA ILE A 25 -1.60 -7.25 1.69
C ILE A 25 -0.49 -7.40 2.72
N MET A 26 -0.78 -8.05 3.85
CA MET A 26 0.18 -8.28 4.92
C MET A 26 1.36 -9.14 4.47
N THR A 27 1.10 -10.17 3.66
CA THR A 27 2.15 -11.01 3.08
C THR A 27 3.06 -10.20 2.14
N ILE A 28 2.49 -9.31 1.33
CA ILE A 28 3.27 -8.42 0.46
C ILE A 28 4.13 -7.49 1.33
N ALA A 29 3.55 -6.85 2.34
CA ALA A 29 4.28 -5.96 3.24
C ALA A 29 5.46 -6.66 3.91
N ASN A 30 5.21 -7.82 4.55
CA ASN A 30 6.21 -8.57 5.30
C ASN A 30 7.36 -9.11 4.45
N ASN A 31 7.13 -9.40 3.16
CA ASN A 31 8.14 -10.02 2.30
C ASN A 31 8.81 -9.02 1.35
N PHE A 32 8.12 -7.95 0.95
CA PHE A 32 8.62 -7.00 -0.05
C PHE A 32 8.96 -5.64 0.55
N VAL A 33 8.23 -5.16 1.54
CA VAL A 33 8.40 -3.82 2.12
C VAL A 33 9.13 -3.91 3.45
N THR A 34 10.42 -4.28 3.39
CA THR A 34 11.30 -4.35 4.56
C THR A 34 12.63 -3.68 4.25
N ASP A 35 13.29 -3.14 5.26
CA ASP A 35 14.60 -2.48 5.11
C ASP A 35 15.73 -3.44 4.71
N ARG A 36 15.47 -4.75 4.72
CA ARG A 36 16.40 -5.79 4.25
C ARG A 36 16.38 -5.97 2.74
N ASN A 37 15.35 -5.47 2.07
CA ASN A 37 15.17 -5.58 0.63
C ASN A 37 15.79 -4.42 -0.13
N SER A 38 16.03 -4.62 -1.43
CA SER A 38 16.43 -3.53 -2.31
C SER A 38 15.29 -2.52 -2.49
N GLY A 39 15.65 -1.27 -2.81
CA GLY A 39 14.66 -0.23 -3.09
C GLY A 39 13.70 -0.61 -4.21
N GLU A 40 14.17 -1.31 -5.23
CA GLU A 40 13.34 -1.83 -6.33
C GLU A 40 12.27 -2.82 -5.84
N VAL A 41 12.64 -3.77 -4.99
CA VAL A 41 11.70 -4.76 -4.42
C VAL A 41 10.66 -4.07 -3.54
N MET A 42 11.08 -3.10 -2.73
CA MET A 42 10.19 -2.30 -1.90
C MET A 42 9.23 -1.46 -2.74
N THR A 43 9.72 -0.81 -3.80
CA THR A 43 8.89 -0.05 -4.76
C THR A 43 7.81 -0.93 -5.37
N VAL A 44 8.16 -2.15 -5.81
CA VAL A 44 7.19 -3.13 -6.34
C VAL A 44 6.16 -3.49 -5.27
N GLY A 45 6.60 -3.76 -4.04
CA GLY A 45 5.72 -4.09 -2.92
C GLY A 45 4.71 -2.99 -2.60
N ILE A 46 5.17 -1.74 -2.41
CA ILE A 46 4.31 -0.60 -2.09
C ILE A 46 3.33 -0.32 -3.23
N ASN A 47 3.78 -0.39 -4.48
CA ASN A 47 2.88 -0.19 -5.63
C ASN A 47 1.85 -1.31 -5.74
N ALA A 48 2.21 -2.57 -5.47
CA ALA A 48 1.26 -3.68 -5.45
C ALA A 48 0.18 -3.47 -4.36
N ILE A 49 0.59 -3.09 -3.15
CA ILE A 49 -0.35 -2.76 -2.07
C ILE A 49 -1.27 -1.60 -2.46
N ARG A 50 -0.72 -0.54 -3.07
CA ARG A 50 -1.52 0.60 -3.55
C ARG A 50 -2.57 0.17 -4.57
N GLU A 51 -2.22 -0.70 -5.52
CA GLU A 51 -3.17 -1.21 -6.50
C GLU A 51 -4.29 -2.06 -5.86
N VAL A 52 -3.96 -2.90 -4.89
CA VAL A 52 -4.98 -3.69 -4.15
C VAL A 52 -5.88 -2.74 -3.34
N ALA A 53 -5.29 -1.79 -2.62
CA ALA A 53 -6.02 -0.82 -1.81
C ALA A 53 -6.92 0.12 -2.64
N ALA A 54 -6.57 0.40 -3.90
CA ALA A 54 -7.43 1.17 -4.80
C ALA A 54 -8.75 0.46 -5.13
N ARG A 55 -8.79 -0.87 -5.01
CA ARG A 55 -9.97 -1.71 -5.27
C ARG A 55 -10.70 -2.10 -3.98
N CYS A 56 -9.94 -2.38 -2.92
CA CYS A 56 -10.44 -2.76 -1.60
C CYS A 56 -9.75 -1.94 -0.50
N PRO A 57 -10.17 -0.68 -0.27
CA PRO A 57 -9.49 0.22 0.68
C PRO A 57 -9.58 -0.28 2.13
N LEU A 58 -10.68 -0.95 2.46
CA LEU A 58 -10.97 -1.51 3.78
C LEU A 58 -10.06 -2.69 4.16
N ALA A 59 -9.35 -3.29 3.19
CA ALA A 59 -8.44 -4.40 3.45
C ALA A 59 -7.06 -3.95 3.94
N LEU A 60 -6.77 -2.64 3.88
CA LEU A 60 -5.55 -2.07 4.45
C LEU A 60 -5.86 -1.52 5.84
N THR A 61 -5.20 -2.04 6.86
CA THR A 61 -5.36 -1.56 8.23
C THR A 61 -4.74 -0.17 8.41
N GLU A 62 -5.24 0.60 9.37
CA GLU A 62 -4.70 1.93 9.66
C GLU A 62 -3.22 1.86 10.09
N ASP A 63 -2.86 0.89 10.94
CA ASP A 63 -1.47 0.68 11.38
C ASP A 63 -0.54 0.40 10.21
N LEU A 64 -0.91 -0.53 9.32
CA LEU A 64 -0.08 -0.85 8.15
C LEU A 64 0.01 0.34 7.20
N LEU A 65 -1.07 1.08 7.00
CA LEU A 65 -1.02 2.32 6.23
C LEU A 65 -0.04 3.32 6.87
N GLN A 66 -0.08 3.51 8.20
CA GLN A 66 0.83 4.41 8.89
C GLN A 66 2.30 4.02 8.75
N ASP A 67 2.60 2.71 8.76
CA ASP A 67 3.95 2.21 8.53
C ASP A 67 4.41 2.47 7.08
N LEU A 68 3.56 2.13 6.11
CA LEU A 68 3.88 2.29 4.70
C LEU A 68 4.08 3.76 4.30
N VAL A 69 3.33 4.70 4.87
CA VAL A 69 3.50 6.13 4.55
C VAL A 69 4.77 6.73 5.15
N GLN A 70 5.43 6.12 6.14
CA GLN A 70 6.72 6.62 6.64
C GLN A 70 7.80 6.57 5.56
N TYR A 71 7.69 5.64 4.60
CA TYR A 71 8.62 5.52 3.47
C TYR A 71 8.62 6.74 2.54
N LYS A 72 7.74 7.73 2.72
CA LYS A 72 7.81 9.04 2.06
C LYS A 72 9.10 9.83 2.34
N MET A 73 9.87 9.43 3.36
CA MET A 73 11.18 10.00 3.71
C MET A 73 12.34 9.03 3.43
N HIS A 74 12.08 7.92 2.72
CA HIS A 74 13.10 6.92 2.42
C HIS A 74 14.19 7.48 1.49
N LYS A 75 15.43 7.00 1.65
CA LYS A 75 16.60 7.45 0.87
C LYS A 75 16.48 7.14 -0.62
N ASP A 76 15.81 6.04 -0.95
CA ASP A 76 15.54 5.64 -2.33
C ASP A 76 14.36 6.44 -2.89
N LYS A 77 14.59 7.15 -4.00
CA LYS A 77 13.59 8.02 -4.64
C LYS A 77 12.38 7.25 -5.13
N ASN A 78 12.53 6.03 -5.65
CA ASN A 78 11.42 5.25 -6.16
C ASN A 78 10.52 4.78 -5.01
N VAL A 79 11.11 4.33 -3.90
CA VAL A 79 10.38 3.96 -2.68
C VAL A 79 9.62 5.17 -2.13
N MET A 80 10.29 6.33 -2.05
CA MET A 80 9.66 7.59 -1.65
C MET A 80 8.45 7.94 -2.51
N MET A 81 8.59 7.86 -3.84
CA MET A 81 7.51 8.19 -4.77
C MET A 81 6.34 7.21 -4.68
N SER A 82 6.62 5.92 -4.51
CA SER A 82 5.58 4.91 -4.27
C SER A 82 4.78 5.19 -3.00
N ALA A 83 5.45 5.49 -1.89
CA ALA A 83 4.79 5.85 -0.63
C ALA A 83 3.95 7.12 -0.77
N LYS A 84 4.45 8.16 -1.45
CA LYS A 84 3.66 9.37 -1.76
C LYS A 84 2.45 9.08 -2.62
N GLY A 85 2.56 8.15 -3.57
CA GLY A 85 1.42 7.68 -4.36
C GLY A 85 0.35 6.99 -3.52
N LEU A 86 0.75 6.20 -2.52
CA LEU A 86 -0.19 5.59 -1.57
C LEU A 86 -0.89 6.63 -0.70
N ILE A 87 -0.15 7.64 -0.20
CA ILE A 87 -0.74 8.78 0.52
C ILE A 87 -1.79 9.48 -0.35
N GLN A 88 -1.46 9.75 -1.61
CA GLN A 88 -2.37 10.45 -2.52
C GLN A 88 -3.65 9.65 -2.79
N LEU A 89 -3.55 8.31 -2.88
CA LEU A 89 -4.70 7.43 -3.00
C LEU A 89 -5.61 7.51 -1.75
N PHE A 90 -5.04 7.44 -0.54
CA PHE A 90 -5.85 7.51 0.68
C PHE A 90 -6.42 8.90 0.96
N ARG A 91 -5.81 9.97 0.43
CA ARG A 91 -6.43 11.30 0.44
C ARG A 91 -7.73 11.36 -0.37
N SER A 92 -7.86 10.61 -1.47
CA SER A 92 -9.09 10.59 -2.25
C SER A 92 -10.11 9.56 -1.74
N LEU A 93 -9.65 8.46 -1.15
CA LEU A 93 -10.52 7.38 -0.68
C LEU A 93 -11.03 7.56 0.75
N ASN A 94 -10.12 7.76 1.71
CA ASN A 94 -10.45 7.90 3.11
C ASN A 94 -9.36 8.68 3.86
N PRO A 95 -9.40 10.03 3.84
CA PRO A 95 -8.38 10.85 4.48
C PRO A 95 -8.27 10.66 5.99
N HIS A 96 -9.31 10.11 6.65
CA HIS A 96 -9.31 9.92 8.09
C HIS A 96 -8.29 8.88 8.53
N MET A 97 -7.99 7.88 7.69
CA MET A 97 -6.95 6.88 7.92
C MET A 97 -5.52 7.43 7.82
N LEU A 98 -5.36 8.68 7.38
CA LEU A 98 -4.06 9.37 7.36
C LEU A 98 -3.93 10.26 8.60
N HIS A 99 -2.71 10.38 9.13
CA HIS A 99 -2.41 11.40 10.13
C HIS A 99 -2.62 12.81 9.55
N LYS A 100 -2.95 13.77 10.42
CA LYS A 100 -3.26 15.16 10.02
C LYS A 100 -2.20 15.79 9.10
N ARG A 101 -0.92 15.49 9.34
CA ARG A 101 0.22 15.95 8.54
C ARG A 101 0.20 15.47 7.08
N ASP A 102 -0.45 14.33 6.83
CA ASP A 102 -0.48 13.65 5.54
C ASP A 102 -1.79 13.88 4.79
N ARG A 103 -2.82 14.48 5.41
CA ARG A 103 -4.12 14.76 4.77
C ARG A 103 -4.09 15.89 3.75
N VAL A 104 -3.13 16.81 3.87
CA VAL A 104 -3.08 18.03 3.04
C VAL A 104 -1.85 17.98 2.14
N SER A 105 -2.02 18.24 0.84
CA SER A 105 -0.88 18.53 -0.03
C SER A 105 -0.29 19.87 0.38
N LYS A 106 0.99 19.88 0.79
CA LYS A 106 1.78 21.11 0.78
C LYS A 106 2.07 21.51 -0.66
#